data_AF-A0A7J7TUU8-F1
#
_entry.id   AF-A0A7J7TUU8-F1
#
_cell.length_a   1.000
_cell.length_b   1.000
_cell.length_c   1.000
_cell.angle_alpha   90.00
_cell.angle_beta   90.00
_cell.angle_gamma   90.00
#
_symmetry.space_group_name_H-M   'P 1'
#
loop_
_entity.id
_entity.type
_entity.pdbx_description
1 polymer ?
#
loop_
_entity_poly.entity_id
_entity_poly.type
_entity_poly.pdbx_seq_one_letter_code
_entity_poly.pdbx_strand_id
1 'polypeptide(L)'
;MCVPNVSRYPLLNIQKEKYSLWDVLFTAFAITGVILIVRPPFLFGSNTEKITGSYSDHLKGTFASLGHALFAALTLVILRKMGKSVDYFLTIWYYVVVGLVECVIILSVFGMWKLPNCGMDRLFLLLIGLFGLAAQVFLTKALQIEKAGLVALVKTMDVVFAFIFQIIFLHNIPTWWTVGGALCVVASSAGAAIRKWCQGSK
;
A
#
# COMPACT_ATOMS: atom_id res chain seq x y z
N MET A 1 45.46 7.19 18.60
CA MET A 1 44.76 7.58 17.35
C MET A 1 43.27 7.57 17.63
N CYS A 2 42.64 8.71 17.38
CA CYS A 2 41.29 9.09 17.80
C CYS A 2 40.18 8.23 17.16
N VAL A 3 39.13 8.02 17.96
CA VAL A 3 37.84 7.39 17.62
C VAL A 3 37.00 8.33 16.74
N PRO A 4 36.05 7.82 15.94
CA PRO A 4 34.71 7.49 16.46
C PRO A 4 34.21 6.13 15.91
N ASN A 5 33.66 5.17 16.66
CA ASN A 5 32.57 5.20 17.64
C ASN A 5 31.46 6.19 17.27
N VAL A 6 30.59 5.77 16.34
CA VAL A 6 29.17 6.16 16.17
C VAL A 6 28.64 5.38 14.94
N SER A 7 27.45 4.78 15.06
CA SER A 7 26.52 4.34 13.97
C SER A 7 26.30 2.86 13.59
N ARG A 8 26.90 1.87 14.27
CA ARG A 8 26.38 0.47 14.26
C ARG A 8 25.56 0.28 15.55
N TYR A 9 24.24 0.34 15.65
CA TYR A 9 23.15 -0.09 14.77
C TYR A 9 21.89 0.75 15.07
N PRO A 10 21.41 1.64 14.19
CA PRO A 10 20.08 2.25 14.35
C PRO A 10 18.95 1.28 13.94
N LEU A 11 19.26 0.16 13.26
CA LEU A 11 18.26 -0.78 12.74
C LEU A 11 17.67 -1.71 13.80
N LEU A 12 18.35 -1.95 14.93
CA LEU A 12 17.83 -2.84 15.99
C LEU A 12 16.95 -2.12 17.01
N ASN A 13 17.02 -0.79 17.09
CA ASN A 13 16.25 -0.01 18.07
C ASN A 13 14.85 0.39 17.58
N ILE A 14 14.54 0.19 16.29
CA ILE A 14 13.23 0.51 15.71
C ILE A 14 12.14 -0.49 16.17
N GLN A 15 12.51 -1.66 16.70
CA GLN A 15 11.53 -2.66 17.13
C GLN A 15 11.14 -2.57 18.62
N LYS A 16 11.57 -1.51 19.32
CA LYS A 16 11.16 -1.20 20.71
C LYS A 16 10.53 0.19 20.85
N GLU A 17 9.89 0.69 19.80
CA GLU A 17 9.08 1.90 19.94
C GLU A 17 7.86 1.55 20.81
N LYS A 18 7.75 2.20 21.98
CA LYS A 18 6.62 2.02 22.90
C LYS A 18 5.35 2.30 22.11
N TYR A 19 4.49 1.30 21.96
CA TYR A 19 3.19 1.44 21.31
C TYR A 19 2.44 2.58 22.03
N SER A 20 2.32 3.72 21.38
CA SER A 20 1.76 4.90 22.03
C SER A 20 0.24 4.77 22.04
N LEU A 21 -0.42 5.23 23.11
CA LEU A 21 -1.88 5.19 23.22
C LEU A 21 -2.60 5.83 22.02
N TRP A 22 -1.97 6.83 21.41
CA TRP A 22 -2.47 7.48 20.21
C TRP A 22 -2.34 6.60 18.95
N ASP A 23 -1.35 5.72 18.86
CA ASP A 23 -1.22 4.78 17.73
C ASP A 23 -2.32 3.73 17.78
N VAL A 24 -2.76 3.32 18.98
CA VAL A 24 -3.97 2.51 19.22
C VAL A 24 -5.20 3.24 18.69
N LEU A 25 -5.32 4.54 18.96
CA LEU A 25 -6.46 5.35 18.54
C LEU A 25 -6.55 5.46 17.02
N PHE A 26 -5.42 5.70 16.34
CA PHE A 26 -5.38 5.74 14.88
C PHE A 26 -5.65 4.37 14.25
N THR A 27 -5.13 3.29 14.82
CA THR A 27 -5.46 1.93 14.33
C THR A 27 -6.93 1.60 14.53
N ALA A 28 -7.53 1.93 15.67
CA ALA A 28 -8.95 1.74 15.91
C ALA A 28 -9.82 2.55 14.93
N PHE A 29 -9.45 3.80 14.66
CA PHE A 29 -10.16 4.65 13.69
C PHE A 29 -10.01 4.12 12.25
N ALA A 30 -8.83 3.62 11.88
CA ALA A 30 -8.61 2.98 10.58
C ALA A 30 -9.42 1.69 10.42
N ILE A 31 -9.47 0.85 11.46
CA ILE A 31 -10.30 -0.37 11.47
C ILE A 31 -11.77 0.01 11.31
N THR A 32 -12.23 1.07 11.98
CA THR A 32 -13.60 1.57 11.89
C THR A 32 -13.92 2.06 10.47
N GLY A 33 -13.01 2.82 9.85
CA GLY A 33 -13.13 3.26 8.46
C GLY A 33 -13.20 2.09 7.46
N VAL A 34 -12.38 1.06 7.66
CA VAL A 34 -12.43 -0.17 6.85
C VAL A 34 -13.76 -0.91 7.02
N ILE A 35 -14.27 -1.03 8.25
CA ILE A 35 -15.58 -1.65 8.52
C ILE A 35 -16.71 -0.86 7.83
N LEU A 36 -16.64 0.47 7.81
CA LEU A 36 -17.60 1.32 7.11
C LEU A 36 -17.59 1.08 5.59
N ILE A 37 -16.40 0.89 4.99
CA ILE A 37 -16.22 0.61 3.56
C ILE A 37 -16.70 -0.79 3.20
N VAL A 38 -16.32 -1.79 4.01
CA VAL A 38 -16.69 -3.20 3.78
C VAL A 38 -18.19 -3.42 4.02
N ARG A 39 -18.84 -2.50 4.75
CA ARG A 39 -20.28 -2.48 5.08
C ARG A 39 -20.81 -3.89 5.35
N PRO A 40 -20.28 -4.58 6.38
CA PRO A 40 -20.56 -5.97 6.54
C PRO A 40 -22.03 -6.18 6.95
N PRO A 41 -22.70 -7.19 6.37
CA PRO A 41 -24.15 -7.38 6.52
C PRO A 41 -24.60 -7.63 7.97
N PHE A 42 -23.69 -8.07 8.85
CA PHE A 42 -23.97 -8.29 10.27
C PHE A 42 -24.24 -7.01 11.08
N LEU A 43 -23.76 -5.84 10.62
CA LEU A 43 -23.93 -4.54 11.28
C LEU A 43 -25.06 -3.69 10.69
N PHE A 44 -25.42 -3.92 9.43
CA PHE A 44 -26.33 -3.02 8.68
C PHE A 44 -27.70 -3.63 8.34
N GLY A 45 -27.95 -4.90 8.68
CA GLY A 45 -29.28 -5.52 8.58
C GLY A 45 -29.76 -5.78 7.13
N SER A 46 -30.65 -6.75 6.98
CA SER A 46 -31.09 -7.39 5.74
C SER A 46 -31.99 -6.55 4.81
N ASN A 47 -31.75 -5.25 4.66
CA ASN A 47 -32.49 -4.40 3.69
C ASN A 47 -31.70 -4.16 2.39
N THR A 48 -30.82 -5.09 2.01
CA THR A 48 -30.14 -5.06 0.71
C THR A 48 -30.28 -6.42 0.05
N GLU A 49 -31.53 -6.76 -0.28
CA GLU A 49 -31.86 -7.75 -1.31
C GLU A 49 -31.28 -7.29 -2.66
N LYS A 50 -30.00 -7.59 -2.87
CA LYS A 50 -29.30 -7.65 -4.19
C LYS A 50 -27.86 -8.17 -4.10
N ILE A 51 -27.39 -8.62 -2.93
CA ILE A 51 -26.01 -9.07 -2.71
C ILE A 51 -25.98 -10.48 -2.10
N THR A 52 -26.78 -11.41 -2.61
CA THR A 52 -26.75 -12.82 -2.15
C THR A 52 -25.78 -13.70 -2.96
N GLY A 53 -25.23 -13.19 -4.08
CA GLY A 53 -24.13 -13.84 -4.82
C GLY A 53 -22.72 -13.29 -4.53
N SER A 54 -22.59 -12.14 -3.85
CA SER A 54 -21.32 -11.38 -3.75
C SER A 54 -20.63 -11.45 -2.38
N TYR A 55 -21.21 -12.11 -1.37
CA TYR A 55 -20.62 -12.09 -0.02
C TYR A 55 -19.29 -12.87 0.05
N SER A 56 -19.24 -14.05 -0.57
CA SER A 56 -18.02 -14.86 -0.65
C SER A 56 -16.87 -14.14 -1.35
N ASP A 57 -17.18 -13.40 -2.41
CA ASP A 57 -16.18 -12.70 -3.23
C ASP A 57 -15.63 -11.46 -2.52
N HIS A 58 -16.49 -10.69 -1.85
CA HIS A 58 -16.06 -9.54 -1.05
C HIS A 58 -15.24 -9.97 0.17
N LEU A 59 -15.60 -11.09 0.81
CA LEU A 59 -14.84 -11.65 1.92
C LEU A 59 -13.47 -12.16 1.45
N LYS A 60 -13.42 -12.87 0.32
CA LYS A 60 -12.18 -13.33 -0.32
C LYS A 60 -11.28 -12.15 -0.71
N GLY A 61 -11.85 -11.08 -1.25
CA GLY A 61 -11.12 -9.84 -1.56
C GLY A 61 -10.55 -9.14 -0.32
N THR A 62 -11.29 -9.16 0.80
CA THR A 62 -10.85 -8.58 2.08
C THR A 62 -9.68 -9.37 2.69
N PHE A 63 -9.76 -10.70 2.66
CA PHE A 63 -8.63 -11.54 3.11
C PHE A 63 -7.41 -11.40 2.19
N ALA A 64 -7.63 -11.30 0.88
CA ALA A 64 -6.56 -11.08 -0.09
C ALA A 64 -5.85 -9.72 0.14
N SER A 65 -6.60 -8.65 0.41
CA SER A 65 -6.02 -7.33 0.67
C SER A 65 -5.27 -7.27 2.00
N LEU A 66 -5.78 -7.95 3.04
CA LEU A 66 -5.08 -8.07 4.32
C LEU A 66 -3.76 -8.85 4.16
N GLY A 67 -3.80 -9.96 3.42
CA GLY A 67 -2.60 -10.71 3.05
C GLY A 67 -1.60 -9.83 2.31
N HIS A 68 -2.03 -9.12 1.28
CA HIS A 68 -1.20 -8.19 0.52
C HIS A 68 -0.55 -7.12 1.42
N ALA A 69 -1.31 -6.51 2.33
CA ALA A 69 -0.80 -5.49 3.24
C ALA A 69 0.33 -6.03 4.14
N LEU A 70 0.19 -7.25 4.65
CA LEU A 70 1.22 -7.92 5.45
C LEU A 70 2.48 -8.19 4.63
N PHE A 71 2.35 -8.77 3.44
CA PHE A 71 3.48 -9.03 2.55
C PHE A 71 4.16 -7.74 2.08
N ALA A 72 3.39 -6.70 1.76
CA ALA A 72 3.92 -5.39 1.38
C ALA A 72 4.72 -4.77 2.53
N ALA A 73 4.21 -4.82 3.76
CA ALA A 73 4.93 -4.33 4.95
C ALA A 73 6.24 -5.11 5.18
N LEU A 74 6.22 -6.45 5.07
CA LEU A 74 7.41 -7.29 5.18
C LEU A 74 8.44 -6.95 4.11
N THR A 75 8.02 -6.80 2.85
CA THR A 75 8.89 -6.42 1.73
C THR A 75 9.57 -5.07 1.99
N LEU A 76 8.83 -4.06 2.48
CA LEU A 76 9.41 -2.76 2.83
C LEU A 76 10.46 -2.86 3.95
N VAL A 77 10.22 -3.71 4.96
CA VAL A 77 11.16 -3.94 6.06
C VAL A 77 12.41 -4.68 5.57
N ILE A 78 12.25 -5.73 4.76
CA ILE A 78 13.36 -6.51 4.18
C ILE A 78 14.21 -5.61 3.28
N LEU A 79 13.57 -4.83 2.40
CA LEU A 79 14.25 -3.93 1.47
C LEU A 79 15.09 -2.87 2.21
N ARG A 80 14.55 -2.33 3.30
CA ARG A 80 15.31 -1.43 4.19
C ARG A 80 16.48 -2.13 4.88
N LYS A 81 16.30 -3.37 5.32
CA LYS A 81 17.36 -4.16 5.97
C LYS A 81 18.49 -4.50 4.98
N MET A 82 18.17 -4.74 3.72
CA MET A 82 19.16 -4.94 2.65
C MET A 82 19.95 -3.67 2.34
N GLY A 83 19.38 -2.48 2.59
CA GLY A 83 20.08 -1.20 2.62
C GLY A 83 21.02 -0.99 1.42
N LYS A 84 22.26 -0.56 1.69
CA LYS A 84 23.33 -0.38 0.69
C LYS A 84 24.16 -1.65 0.44
N SER A 85 23.89 -2.75 1.15
CA SER A 85 24.69 -3.98 1.01
C SER A 85 24.37 -4.77 -0.27
N VAL A 86 23.26 -4.44 -0.94
CA VAL A 86 22.84 -5.08 -2.19
C VAL A 86 22.56 -3.99 -3.21
N ASP A 87 23.07 -4.17 -4.44
CA ASP A 87 22.75 -3.28 -5.54
C ASP A 87 21.26 -3.28 -5.83
N TYR A 88 20.68 -2.07 -5.88
CA TYR A 88 19.28 -1.84 -6.21
C TYR A 88 18.83 -2.56 -7.50
N PHE A 89 19.75 -2.71 -8.47
CA PHE A 89 19.50 -3.38 -9.74
C PHE A 89 19.11 -4.85 -9.54
N LEU A 90 19.75 -5.54 -8.59
CA LEU A 90 19.44 -6.94 -8.29
C LEU A 90 18.02 -7.09 -7.72
N THR A 91 17.63 -6.19 -6.82
CA THR A 91 16.28 -6.20 -6.24
C THR A 91 15.21 -5.97 -7.31
N ILE A 92 15.43 -5.00 -8.21
CA ILE A 92 14.49 -4.71 -9.29
C ILE A 92 14.38 -5.89 -10.25
N TRP A 93 15.51 -6.53 -10.60
CA TRP A 93 15.52 -7.70 -11.45
C TRP A 93 14.70 -8.85 -10.85
N TYR A 94 14.88 -9.16 -9.57
CA TYR A 94 14.05 -10.15 -8.87
C TYR A 94 12.56 -9.78 -8.89
N TYR A 95 12.23 -8.50 -8.69
CA TYR A 95 10.84 -8.04 -8.72
C TYR A 95 10.19 -8.26 -10.09
N VAL A 96 10.93 -7.98 -11.17
CA VAL A 96 10.45 -8.20 -12.55
C VAL A 96 10.29 -9.69 -12.86
N VAL A 97 11.25 -10.54 -12.46
CA VAL A 97 11.19 -11.99 -12.70
C VAL A 97 10.03 -12.61 -11.95
N VAL A 98 9.88 -12.32 -10.65
CA VAL A 98 8.76 -12.83 -9.84
C VAL A 98 7.43 -12.31 -10.38
N GLY A 99 7.35 -11.02 -10.73
CA GLY A 99 6.13 -10.44 -11.32
C GLY A 99 5.75 -11.08 -12.66
N LEU A 100 6.74 -11.42 -13.51
CA LEU A 100 6.48 -12.12 -14.76
C LEU A 100 5.93 -13.54 -14.53
N VAL A 101 6.52 -14.28 -13.59
CA VAL A 101 6.03 -15.61 -13.20
C VAL A 101 4.62 -15.53 -12.63
N GLU A 102 4.35 -14.58 -11.73
CA GLU A 102 3.03 -14.35 -11.13
C GLU A 102 1.98 -14.02 -12.20
N CYS A 103 2.30 -13.11 -13.13
CA CYS A 103 1.42 -12.78 -14.26
C CYS A 103 1.05 -14.02 -15.08
N VAL A 104 2.02 -14.88 -15.41
CA VAL A 104 1.80 -16.12 -16.17
C VAL A 104 0.90 -17.09 -15.40
N ILE A 105 1.12 -17.26 -14.09
CA ILE A 105 0.30 -18.13 -13.24
C ILE A 105 -1.14 -17.62 -13.20
N ILE A 106 -1.35 -16.32 -12.97
CA ILE A 106 -2.69 -15.72 -12.90
C ILE A 106 -3.41 -15.88 -14.24
N LEU A 107 -2.76 -15.54 -15.36
CA LEU A 107 -3.32 -15.72 -16.70
C LEU A 107 -3.73 -17.18 -16.97
N SER A 108 -2.90 -18.14 -16.52
CA SER A 108 -3.16 -19.57 -16.66
C SER A 108 -4.37 -20.02 -15.83
N VAL A 109 -4.47 -19.57 -14.58
CA VAL A 109 -5.57 -19.94 -13.67
C VAL A 109 -6.90 -19.37 -14.12
N PHE A 110 -6.93 -18.12 -14.62
CA PHE A 110 -8.14 -17.50 -15.12
C PHE A 110 -8.53 -17.96 -16.53
N GLY A 111 -7.63 -18.65 -17.25
CA GLY A 111 -7.89 -19.16 -18.60
C GLY A 111 -8.13 -18.08 -19.66
N MET A 112 -7.91 -16.81 -19.32
CA MET A 112 -8.17 -15.65 -20.18
C MET A 112 -6.86 -15.15 -20.81
N TRP A 113 -6.28 -15.96 -21.68
CA TRP A 113 -5.19 -15.54 -22.56
C TRP A 113 -5.75 -14.68 -23.70
N LYS A 114 -6.22 -13.48 -23.35
CA LYS A 114 -6.67 -12.49 -24.33
C LYS A 114 -5.67 -11.36 -24.37
N LEU A 115 -5.03 -11.19 -25.53
CA LEU A 115 -4.28 -9.98 -25.80
C LEU A 115 -5.25 -8.80 -25.93
N PRO A 116 -4.90 -7.63 -25.36
CA PRO A 116 -5.69 -6.42 -25.54
C PRO A 116 -5.81 -6.10 -27.04
N ASN A 117 -6.95 -5.57 -27.45
CA ASN A 117 -7.23 -5.22 -28.84
C ASN A 117 -6.17 -4.24 -29.39
N CYS A 118 -5.92 -4.29 -30.70
CA CYS A 118 -5.03 -3.35 -31.38
C CYS A 118 -5.58 -1.91 -31.28
N GLY A 119 -4.87 -1.02 -30.58
CA GLY A 119 -5.28 0.37 -30.39
C GLY A 119 -4.52 1.09 -29.27
N MET A 120 -5.09 2.20 -28.79
CA MET A 120 -4.55 3.02 -27.68
C MET A 120 -4.45 2.25 -26.36
N ASP A 121 -5.27 1.22 -26.16
CA ASP A 121 -5.25 0.37 -24.96
C ASP A 121 -3.88 -0.32 -24.76
N ARG A 122 -3.22 -0.74 -25.85
CA ARG A 122 -1.86 -1.31 -25.79
C ARG A 122 -0.83 -0.26 -25.38
N LEU A 123 -1.00 0.98 -25.87
CA LEU A 123 -0.11 2.08 -25.49
C LEU A 123 -0.28 2.42 -24.00
N PHE A 124 -1.51 2.48 -23.50
CA PHE A 124 -1.77 2.70 -22.07
C PHE A 124 -1.21 1.56 -21.20
N LEU A 125 -1.35 0.30 -21.61
CA LEU A 125 -0.76 -0.82 -20.88
C LEU A 125 0.77 -0.75 -20.82
N LEU A 126 1.43 -0.38 -21.92
CA LEU A 126 2.88 -0.16 -21.95
C LEU A 126 3.28 1.01 -21.05
N LEU A 127 2.54 2.12 -21.06
CA LEU A 127 2.78 3.26 -20.20
C LEU A 127 2.62 2.90 -18.72
N ILE A 128 1.56 2.18 -18.34
CA ILE A 128 1.34 1.71 -16.97
C ILE A 128 2.51 0.81 -16.51
N GLY A 129 2.96 -0.12 -17.36
CA GLY A 129 4.13 -0.96 -17.06
C GLY A 129 5.41 -0.16 -16.88
N LEU A 130 5.68 0.81 -17.77
CA LEU A 130 6.88 1.66 -17.71
C LEU A 130 6.88 2.57 -16.48
N PHE A 131 5.77 3.27 -16.22
CA PHE A 131 5.62 4.14 -15.05
C PHE A 131 5.60 3.31 -13.75
N GLY A 132 5.00 2.12 -13.75
CA GLY A 132 5.01 1.21 -12.62
C GLY A 132 6.42 0.73 -12.28
N LEU A 133 7.21 0.34 -13.28
CA LEU A 133 8.62 -0.02 -13.09
C LEU A 133 9.42 1.18 -12.56
N ALA A 134 9.24 2.36 -13.17
CA ALA A 134 9.90 3.59 -12.72
C ALA A 134 9.55 3.92 -11.26
N ALA A 135 8.27 3.83 -10.88
CA ALA A 135 7.80 4.03 -9.51
C ALA A 135 8.47 3.04 -8.53
N GLN A 136 8.58 1.76 -8.92
CA GLN A 136 9.24 0.75 -8.10
C GLN A 136 10.75 1.01 -7.92
N VAL A 137 11.43 1.49 -8.98
CA VAL A 137 12.84 1.89 -8.91
C VAL A 137 12.99 3.08 -7.95
N PHE A 138 12.19 4.13 -8.11
CA PHE A 138 12.26 5.31 -7.25
C PHE A 138 11.91 4.99 -5.80
N LEU A 139 10.91 4.14 -5.55
CA LEU A 139 10.56 3.69 -4.20
C LEU A 139 11.73 2.93 -3.55
N THR A 140 12.35 2.01 -4.28
CA THR A 140 13.49 1.24 -3.80
C THR A 140 14.67 2.16 -3.46
N LYS A 141 14.98 3.12 -4.34
CA LYS A 141 16.02 4.13 -4.12
C LYS A 141 15.72 5.02 -2.92
N ALA A 142 14.49 5.51 -2.80
CA ALA A 142 14.06 6.34 -1.68
C ALA A 142 14.22 5.60 -0.35
N LEU A 143 13.86 4.32 -0.29
CA LEU A 143 14.02 3.50 0.92
C LEU A 143 15.48 3.26 1.31
N GLN A 144 16.42 3.30 0.36
CA GLN A 144 17.85 3.11 0.62
C GLN A 144 18.57 4.42 1.01
N ILE A 145 18.09 5.58 0.54
CA ILE A 145 18.74 6.89 0.72
C ILE A 145 18.13 7.66 1.88
N GLU A 146 16.80 7.65 2.01
CA GLU A 146 16.06 8.51 2.93
C GLU A 146 15.69 7.82 4.24
N LYS A 147 15.42 8.64 5.26
CA LYS A 147 14.94 8.14 6.57
C LYS A 147 13.58 7.47 6.42
N ALA A 148 13.37 6.41 7.20
CA ALA A 148 12.14 5.60 7.17
C ALA A 148 10.84 6.40 7.34
N GLY A 149 10.89 7.49 8.13
CA GLY A 149 9.78 8.39 8.35
C GLY A 149 9.38 9.21 7.12
N LEU A 150 10.35 9.71 6.34
CA LEU A 150 10.06 10.52 5.15
C LEU A 150 9.40 9.68 4.05
N VAL A 151 9.92 8.48 3.79
CA VAL A 151 9.34 7.59 2.77
C VAL A 151 7.93 7.14 3.15
N ALA A 152 7.66 6.91 4.45
CA ALA A 152 6.32 6.58 4.93
C ALA A 152 5.35 7.75 4.71
N LEU A 153 5.76 9.00 4.97
CA LEU A 153 4.95 10.19 4.69
C LEU A 153 4.60 10.31 3.21
N VAL A 154 5.59 10.22 2.31
CA VAL A 154 5.34 10.31 0.87
C VAL A 154 4.38 9.20 0.41
N LYS A 155 4.49 7.99 0.98
CA LYS A 155 3.57 6.90 0.63
C LYS A 155 2.13 7.15 1.08
N THR A 156 1.89 7.92 2.16
CA THR A 156 0.52 8.33 2.53
C THR A 156 -0.10 9.34 1.56
N MET A 157 0.72 10.15 0.87
CA MET A 157 0.24 11.12 -0.11
C MET A 157 -0.32 10.46 -1.38
N ASP A 158 0.16 9.25 -1.72
CA ASP A 158 -0.35 8.42 -2.83
C ASP A 158 -1.88 8.26 -2.75
N VAL A 159 -2.40 8.03 -1.54
CA VAL A 159 -3.84 7.88 -1.28
C VAL A 159 -4.61 9.16 -1.58
N VAL A 160 -4.05 10.32 -1.22
CA VAL A 160 -4.68 11.63 -1.49
C VAL A 160 -4.77 11.88 -2.99
N PHE A 161 -3.67 11.62 -3.72
CA PHE A 161 -3.67 11.74 -5.18
C PHE A 161 -4.65 10.76 -5.86
N ALA A 162 -4.75 9.53 -5.34
CA ALA A 162 -5.71 8.55 -5.85
C ALA A 162 -7.16 9.06 -5.74
N PHE A 163 -7.55 9.69 -4.63
CA PHE A 163 -8.89 10.27 -4.49
C PHE A 163 -9.13 11.46 -5.42
N ILE A 164 -8.14 12.35 -5.55
CA ILE A 164 -8.23 13.50 -6.46
C ILE A 164 -8.41 13.00 -7.90
N PHE A 165 -7.61 12.04 -8.35
CA PHE A 165 -7.73 11.47 -9.68
C PHE A 165 -9.05 10.69 -9.87
N GLN A 166 -9.53 9.99 -8.85
CA GLN A 166 -10.81 9.30 -8.91
C GLN A 166 -11.98 10.28 -9.14
N ILE A 167 -11.99 11.44 -8.47
CA ILE A 167 -13.04 12.45 -8.64
C ILE A 167 -12.94 13.10 -10.02
N ILE A 168 -11.73 13.43 -10.48
CA ILE A 168 -11.50 14.13 -11.76
C ILE A 168 -11.76 13.21 -12.96
N PHE A 169 -11.22 11.99 -12.97
CA PHE A 169 -11.29 11.10 -14.14
C PHE A 169 -12.54 10.23 -14.15
N LEU A 170 -12.95 9.71 -13.00
CA LEU A 170 -14.05 8.74 -12.94
C LEU A 170 -15.43 9.40 -12.85
N HIS A 171 -15.51 10.70 -12.50
CA HIS A 171 -16.73 11.49 -12.28
C HIS A 171 -17.82 10.79 -11.42
N ASN A 172 -17.48 9.68 -10.78
CA ASN A 172 -18.36 8.86 -9.97
C ASN A 172 -18.12 9.24 -8.51
N ILE A 173 -19.10 9.92 -7.94
CA ILE A 173 -19.10 10.25 -6.52
C ILE A 173 -19.49 8.97 -5.78
N PRO A 174 -18.58 8.36 -4.98
CA PRO A 174 -18.95 7.21 -4.16
C PRO A 174 -20.12 7.61 -3.25
N THR A 175 -20.94 6.66 -2.83
CA THR A 175 -22.00 6.93 -1.85
C THR A 175 -21.42 7.66 -0.63
N TRP A 176 -22.16 8.60 -0.04
CA TRP A 176 -21.70 9.44 1.09
C TRP A 176 -21.05 8.63 2.22
N TRP A 177 -21.51 7.40 2.45
CA TRP A 177 -20.94 6.45 3.41
C TRP A 177 -19.53 5.93 3.03
N THR A 178 -19.31 5.63 1.74
CA THR A 178 -18.01 5.19 1.23
C THR A 178 -17.01 6.34 1.21
N VAL A 179 -17.47 7.55 0.86
CA VAL A 179 -16.64 8.77 0.93
C VAL A 179 -16.22 9.06 2.37
N GLY A 180 -17.15 8.95 3.33
CA GLY A 180 -16.85 9.12 4.76
C GLY A 180 -15.85 8.09 5.28
N GLY A 181 -16.04 6.81 4.95
CA GLY A 181 -15.11 5.74 5.32
C GLY A 181 -13.72 5.92 4.72
N ALA A 182 -13.64 6.27 3.44
CA ALA A 182 -12.40 6.62 2.76
C ALA A 182 -11.66 7.77 3.44
N LEU A 183 -12.33 8.91 3.65
CA LEU A 183 -11.74 10.09 4.27
C LEU A 183 -11.25 9.80 5.69
N CYS A 184 -11.99 9.00 6.45
CA CYS A 184 -11.62 8.52 7.78
C CYS A 184 -10.31 7.72 7.77
N VAL A 185 -10.14 6.79 6.82
CA VAL A 185 -8.90 6.00 6.65
C VAL A 185 -7.73 6.89 6.24
N VAL A 186 -7.94 7.85 5.34
CA VAL A 186 -6.89 8.80 4.92
C VAL A 186 -6.46 9.68 6.10
N ALA A 187 -7.42 10.27 6.82
CA ALA A 187 -7.14 11.12 7.97
C ALA A 187 -6.38 10.35 9.06
N SER A 188 -6.75 9.10 9.31
CA SER A 188 -6.06 8.26 10.29
C SER A 188 -4.62 7.95 9.90
N SER A 189 -4.42 7.50 8.66
CA SER A 189 -3.10 7.12 8.16
C SER A 189 -2.16 8.31 8.02
N ALA A 190 -2.65 9.44 7.52
CA ALA A 190 -1.90 10.70 7.47
C ALA A 190 -1.54 11.21 8.88
N GLY A 191 -2.50 11.20 9.81
CA GLY A 191 -2.30 11.62 11.20
C GLY A 191 -1.24 10.77 11.91
N ALA A 192 -1.30 9.44 11.76
CA ALA A 192 -0.31 8.53 12.30
C ALA A 192 1.10 8.73 11.71
N ALA A 193 1.19 8.97 10.39
CA ALA A 193 2.47 9.20 9.72
C ALA A 193 3.10 10.54 10.11
N ILE A 194 2.30 11.61 10.18
CA ILE A 194 2.75 12.95 10.61
C ILE A 194 3.23 12.91 12.06
N ARG A 195 2.49 12.22 12.94
CA ARG A 195 2.88 12.08 14.34
C ARG A 195 4.22 11.36 14.52
N LYS A 196 4.43 10.25 13.80
CA LYS A 196 5.70 9.52 13.81
C LYS A 196 6.85 10.38 13.29
N TRP A 197 6.60 11.20 12.28
CA TRP A 197 7.61 12.15 11.78
C TRP A 197 7.94 13.25 12.80
N CYS A 198 6.94 13.85 13.44
CA CYS A 198 7.13 14.83 14.51
C CYS A 198 7.91 14.25 15.71
N GLN A 199 7.72 12.97 16.03
CA GLN A 199 8.45 12.30 17.11
C GLN A 199 9.89 11.93 16.74
N GLY A 200 10.14 11.54 15.47
CA GLY A 200 11.48 11.23 14.97
C GLY A 200 12.35 12.43 14.59
N SER A 201 11.80 13.66 14.68
CA SER A 201 12.51 14.92 14.42
C SER A 201 13.02 15.61 15.71
N LYS A 202 12.78 15.00 16.89
CA LYS A 202 13.37 15.42 18.18
C LYS A 202 14.55 14.53 18.52
#